data_AF-A0A844BWN8-F1
#
_entry.id   AF-A0A844BWN8-F1
#
_cell.length_a   1.000
_cell.length_b   1.000
_cell.length_c   1.000
_cell.angle_alpha   90.00
_cell.angle_beta   90.00
_cell.angle_gamma   90.00
#
_symmetry.space_group_name_H-M   'P 1'
#
loop_
_entity.id
_entity.type
_entity.pdbx_description
1 polymer ?
#
loop_
_entity_poly.entity_id
_entity_poly.type
_entity_poly.pdbx_seq_one_letter_code
_entity_poly.pdbx_strand_id
1 'polypeptide(L)'
;MRKLLIPVALLINNKQRHQPIKGVKKYYYLTKGFMNESMILYGLTSKNYTHYLSDSQILKTGTINQDGAYYLNNKVVFVDMLEGRIGLPKTFATINEGKISTRTTLFHDTESLLEYLEENPDLKLVIKPIAGAEGRGVGLISWNNGAIKRNSQHMTLQAFRE
;
A
#
# COMPACT_ATOMS: atom_id res chain seq x y z
N MET A 1 -31.27 12.09 -10.57
CA MET A 1 -29.85 12.27 -10.96
C MET A 1 -28.98 11.32 -10.15
N ARG A 2 -28.41 10.29 -10.79
CA ARG A 2 -27.46 9.36 -10.15
C ARG A 2 -26.21 10.14 -9.74
N LYS A 3 -25.98 10.30 -8.43
CA LYS A 3 -24.72 10.86 -7.94
C LYS A 3 -23.63 9.81 -8.16
N LEU A 4 -22.63 10.25 -8.90
CA LEU A 4 -21.41 9.54 -9.26
C LEU A 4 -20.73 9.00 -7.98
N LEU A 5 -20.79 7.68 -7.79
CA LEU A 5 -19.91 6.97 -6.87
C LEU A 5 -18.47 7.22 -7.34
N ILE A 6 -17.68 7.96 -6.56
CA ILE A 6 -16.22 7.94 -6.70
C ILE A 6 -15.67 7.12 -5.52
N PRO A 7 -15.69 5.78 -5.61
CA PRO A 7 -14.83 4.98 -4.78
C PRO A 7 -13.41 5.22 -5.30
N VAL A 8 -12.60 5.99 -4.58
CA VAL A 8 -11.17 6.09 -4.90
C VAL A 8 -10.53 4.78 -4.45
N ALA A 9 -10.62 3.80 -5.35
CA ALA A 9 -9.67 2.72 -5.48
C ALA A 9 -8.32 3.32 -5.85
N LEU A 10 -7.24 2.92 -5.16
CA LEU A 10 -5.90 3.19 -5.65
C LEU A 10 -5.07 1.90 -5.70
N LEU A 11 -4.96 1.46 -6.95
CA LEU A 11 -4.07 0.54 -7.62
C LEU A 11 -3.69 -0.77 -6.91
N ILE A 12 -4.37 -1.80 -7.41
CA ILE A 12 -3.80 -3.08 -7.88
C ILE A 12 -2.33 -2.89 -8.25
N ASN A 13 -1.41 -3.42 -7.44
CA ASN A 13 -0.17 -3.85 -8.05
C ASN A 13 -0.50 -5.17 -8.74
N ASN A 14 -0.84 -5.07 -10.03
CA ASN A 14 -0.52 -6.14 -10.93
C ASN A 14 1.00 -6.21 -10.79
N LYS A 15 1.50 -7.09 -9.91
CA LYS A 15 2.80 -7.68 -10.14
C LYS A 15 2.60 -8.37 -11.48
N GLN A 16 2.81 -7.63 -12.57
CA GLN A 16 3.32 -8.20 -13.79
C GLN A 16 4.46 -9.05 -13.26
N ARG A 17 4.26 -10.37 -13.29
CA ARG A 17 5.27 -11.34 -12.92
C ARG A 17 6.34 -11.18 -13.98
N HIS A 18 7.17 -10.17 -13.80
CA HIS A 18 8.28 -9.94 -14.69
C HIS A 18 9.17 -11.16 -14.50
N GLN A 19 9.46 -11.82 -15.61
CA GLN A 19 10.30 -13.00 -15.60
C GLN A 19 11.61 -12.63 -14.92
N PRO A 20 12.05 -13.39 -13.90
CA PRO A 20 13.29 -13.10 -13.21
C PRO A 20 14.42 -13.11 -14.24
N ILE A 21 15.26 -12.08 -14.24
CA ILE A 21 16.46 -12.07 -15.05
C ILE A 21 17.34 -13.23 -14.57
N LYS A 22 17.71 -14.14 -15.47
CA LYS A 22 18.51 -15.35 -15.18
C LYS A 22 19.91 -15.23 -15.77
N GLY A 23 20.82 -16.08 -15.30
CA GLY A 23 22.15 -16.26 -15.89
C GLY A 23 23.16 -15.15 -15.59
N VAL A 24 24.17 -15.02 -16.46
CA VAL A 24 25.32 -14.11 -16.30
C VAL A 24 24.90 -12.66 -16.10
N LYS A 25 23.83 -12.23 -16.79
CA LYS A 25 23.28 -10.89 -16.65
C LYS A 25 22.85 -10.61 -15.20
N LYS A 26 22.17 -11.57 -14.54
CA LYS A 26 21.80 -11.45 -13.12
C LYS A 26 23.01 -11.29 -12.22
N TYR A 27 24.01 -12.16 -12.38
CA TYR A 27 25.21 -12.11 -11.56
C TYR A 27 25.95 -10.78 -11.72
N TYR A 28 26.11 -10.28 -12.95
CA TYR A 28 26.73 -8.99 -13.22
C TYR A 28 26.08 -7.86 -12.41
N TYR A 29 24.75 -7.71 -12.44
CA TYR A 29 24.08 -6.63 -11.72
C TYR A 29 24.02 -6.83 -10.21
N LEU A 30 24.01 -8.08 -9.72
CA LEU A 30 24.20 -8.35 -8.30
C LEU A 30 25.56 -7.85 -7.81
N THR A 31 26.65 -8.01 -8.58
CA THR A 31 27.96 -7.44 -8.23
C THR A 31 27.98 -5.91 -8.24
N LYS A 32 27.02 -5.28 -8.94
CA LYS A 32 26.79 -3.83 -8.91
C LYS A 32 25.81 -3.40 -7.81
N GLY A 33 25.35 -4.33 -6.97
CA GLY A 33 24.47 -4.06 -5.84
C GLY A 33 22.99 -3.95 -6.18
N PHE A 34 22.56 -4.39 -7.36
CA PHE A 34 21.15 -4.37 -7.78
C PHE A 34 20.51 -5.75 -7.61
N MET A 35 19.36 -5.78 -6.93
CA MET A 35 18.47 -6.92 -6.82
C MET A 35 17.60 -7.07 -8.06
N ASN A 36 17.10 -8.29 -8.29
CA ASN A 36 16.31 -8.64 -9.46
C ASN A 36 15.11 -7.70 -9.69
N GLU A 37 14.47 -7.24 -8.62
CA GLU A 37 13.30 -6.35 -8.70
C GLU A 37 13.67 -4.99 -9.28
N SER A 38 14.75 -4.37 -8.78
CA SER A 38 15.27 -3.08 -9.27
C SER A 38 15.79 -3.18 -10.71
N MET A 39 16.39 -4.32 -11.07
CA MET A 39 16.81 -4.58 -12.45
C MET A 39 15.65 -4.54 -13.44
N ILE A 40 14.50 -5.07 -13.02
CA ILE A 40 13.27 -5.11 -13.81
C ILE A 40 12.62 -3.72 -13.82
N LEU A 41 12.43 -3.12 -12.63
CA LEU A 41 11.74 -1.86 -12.45
C LEU A 41 12.36 -0.72 -13.24
N TYR A 42 13.69 -0.66 -13.26
CA TYR A 42 14.44 0.39 -13.95
C TYR A 42 14.88 0.00 -15.37
N GLY A 43 14.58 -1.23 -15.81
CA GLY A 43 15.03 -1.74 -17.10
C GLY A 43 16.55 -1.64 -17.25
N LEU A 44 17.31 -2.16 -16.28
CA LEU A 44 18.76 -1.95 -16.22
C LEU A 44 19.50 -2.56 -17.41
N THR A 45 20.42 -1.76 -17.94
CA THR A 45 21.36 -2.08 -19.02
C THR A 45 22.77 -1.68 -18.60
N SER A 46 23.77 -2.16 -19.34
CA SER A 46 25.17 -1.78 -19.10
C SER A 46 25.42 -0.28 -19.31
N LYS A 47 24.51 0.41 -20.00
CA LYS A 47 24.62 1.84 -20.34
C LYS A 47 23.97 2.77 -19.33
N ASN A 48 23.02 2.30 -18.52
CA ASN A 48 22.23 3.17 -17.64
C ASN A 48 22.30 2.80 -16.15
N TYR A 49 22.94 1.69 -15.77
CA TYR A 49 22.91 1.26 -14.36
C TYR A 49 23.54 2.26 -13.39
N THR A 50 24.49 3.08 -13.86
CA THR A 50 25.14 4.14 -13.08
C THR A 50 24.26 5.36 -12.85
N HIS A 51 23.12 5.48 -13.54
CA HIS A 51 22.17 6.58 -13.36
C HIS A 51 21.25 6.37 -12.15
N TYR A 52 21.28 5.19 -11.54
CA TYR A 52 20.43 4.81 -10.43
C TYR A 52 21.29 4.47 -9.20
N LEU A 53 20.73 4.70 -8.01
CA LEU A 53 21.28 4.13 -6.80
C LEU A 53 21.00 2.63 -6.78
N SER A 54 22.03 1.84 -6.50
CA SER A 54 21.88 0.40 -6.26
C SER A 54 21.11 0.14 -4.97
N ASP A 55 20.50 -1.04 -4.84
CA ASP A 55 19.80 -1.42 -3.61
C ASP A 55 20.74 -1.37 -2.39
N SER A 56 22.00 -1.76 -2.58
CA SER A 56 23.03 -1.64 -1.54
C SER A 56 23.39 -0.18 -1.19
N GLN A 57 23.29 0.75 -2.14
CA GLN A 57 23.47 2.18 -1.89
C GLN A 57 22.26 2.79 -1.19
N ILE A 58 21.04 2.39 -1.56
CA ILE A 58 19.79 2.83 -0.92
C ILE A 58 19.78 2.46 0.57
N LEU A 59 20.33 1.31 0.96
CA LEU A 59 20.46 0.96 2.38
C LEU A 59 21.30 1.96 3.18
N LYS A 60 22.25 2.65 2.52
CA LYS A 60 23.09 3.68 3.14
C LYS A 60 22.42 5.05 3.19
N THR A 61 21.33 5.26 2.44
CA THR A 61 20.63 6.56 2.42
C THR A 61 19.64 6.74 3.58
N GLY A 62 19.42 5.70 4.40
CA GLY A 62 18.43 5.73 5.49
C GLY A 62 18.62 6.86 6.50
N THR A 63 19.83 7.41 6.63
CA THR A 63 20.15 8.50 7.57
C THR A 63 20.00 9.90 6.98
N ILE A 64 19.84 10.04 5.66
CA ILE A 64 19.81 11.36 4.98
C ILE A 64 18.62 12.20 5.48
N ASN A 65 17.46 11.56 5.62
CA ASN A 65 16.22 12.26 5.96
C ASN A 65 16.05 12.52 7.47
N GLN A 66 16.92 11.97 8.32
CA GLN A 66 16.88 12.12 9.80
C GLN A 66 15.45 12.10 10.34
N ASP A 67 15.04 13.11 11.11
CA ASP A 67 13.69 13.25 11.67
C ASP A 67 12.60 13.40 10.60
N GLY A 68 12.95 13.93 9.44
CA GLY A 68 12.09 13.98 8.25
C GLY A 68 11.59 12.60 7.80
N ALA A 69 12.35 11.53 8.10
CA ALA A 69 11.95 10.17 7.77
C ALA A 69 10.65 9.75 8.50
N TYR A 70 10.40 10.27 9.71
CA TYR A 70 9.17 9.99 10.44
C TYR A 70 7.93 10.47 9.68
N TYR A 71 7.94 11.73 9.23
CA TYR A 71 6.83 12.35 8.52
C TYR A 71 6.53 11.66 7.19
N LEU A 72 7.57 11.18 6.50
CA LEU A 72 7.43 10.49 5.22
C LEU A 72 7.01 9.02 5.36
N ASN A 73 7.44 8.35 6.43
CA ASN A 73 7.15 6.92 6.64
C ASN A 73 5.81 6.67 7.33
N ASN A 74 5.37 7.60 8.19
CA ASN A 74 4.06 7.51 8.84
C ASN A 74 2.97 7.94 7.86
N LYS A 75 2.21 6.98 7.35
CA LYS A 75 1.20 7.20 6.30
C LYS A 75 0.02 8.09 6.74
N VAL A 76 -0.23 8.23 8.04
CA VAL A 76 -1.28 9.11 8.56
C VAL A 76 -0.76 10.54 8.59
N VAL A 77 0.40 10.75 9.22
CA VAL A 77 1.07 12.06 9.29
C VAL A 77 1.39 12.60 7.89
N PHE A 78 1.80 11.73 6.97
CA PHE A 78 2.06 12.09 5.58
C PHE A 78 0.80 12.63 4.88
N VAL A 79 -0.35 11.98 5.10
CA VAL A 79 -1.63 12.44 4.55
C VAL A 79 -1.98 13.80 5.15
N ASP A 80 -1.89 13.96 6.47
CA ASP A 80 -2.16 15.23 7.15
C ASP A 80 -1.28 16.38 6.65
N MET A 81 -0.01 16.11 6.38
CA MET A 81 0.94 17.09 5.89
C MET A 81 0.62 17.59 4.46
N LEU A 82 0.00 16.74 3.64
CA LEU A 82 -0.19 16.97 2.19
C LEU A 82 -1.64 17.10 1.76
N GLU A 83 -2.59 16.87 2.66
CA GLU A 83 -4.02 17.05 2.42
C GLU A 83 -4.30 18.49 1.96
N GLY A 84 -5.12 18.61 0.90
CA GLY A 84 -5.43 19.90 0.26
C GLY A 84 -4.31 20.49 -0.60
N ARG A 85 -3.08 19.95 -0.57
CA ARG A 85 -1.95 20.42 -1.40
C ARG A 85 -1.78 19.60 -2.67
N ILE A 86 -2.04 18.30 -2.60
CA ILE A 86 -1.97 17.37 -3.73
C ILE A 86 -3.15 16.40 -3.72
N GLY A 87 -3.41 15.77 -4.87
CA GLY A 87 -4.42 14.71 -4.97
C GLY A 87 -3.98 13.44 -4.26
N LEU A 88 -4.54 13.19 -3.07
CA LEU A 88 -4.31 11.97 -2.29
C LEU A 88 -5.53 11.04 -2.32
N PRO A 89 -5.33 9.70 -2.24
CA PRO A 89 -6.42 8.80 -1.91
C PRO A 89 -7.06 9.17 -0.57
N LYS A 90 -8.40 9.13 -0.51
CA LYS A 90 -9.14 9.39 0.73
C LYS A 90 -8.77 8.35 1.79
N THR A 91 -8.44 8.83 2.98
CA THR A 91 -8.21 8.00 4.16
C THR A 91 -9.45 8.06 5.03
N PHE A 92 -10.19 6.95 5.14
CA PHE A 92 -11.46 6.92 5.87
C PHE A 92 -11.30 6.81 7.38
N ALA A 93 -10.36 5.99 7.85
CA ALA A 93 -10.18 5.72 9.27
C ALA A 93 -8.80 5.14 9.58
N THR A 94 -8.43 5.19 10.86
CA THR A 94 -7.34 4.41 11.44
C THR A 94 -7.90 3.39 12.41
N ILE A 95 -7.27 2.21 12.48
CA ILE A 95 -7.66 1.15 13.40
C ILE A 95 -6.50 0.91 14.36
N ASN A 96 -6.77 0.93 15.67
CA ASN A 96 -5.80 0.64 16.72
C ASN A 96 -6.46 -0.24 17.78
N GLU A 97 -5.94 -1.45 17.99
CA GLU A 97 -6.48 -2.42 18.98
C GLU A 97 -8.01 -2.62 18.84
N GLY A 98 -8.47 -2.84 17.60
CA GLY A 98 -9.89 -3.00 17.27
C GLY A 98 -10.75 -1.73 17.34
N LYS A 99 -10.19 -0.59 17.79
CA LYS A 99 -10.89 0.70 17.83
C LYS A 99 -10.69 1.46 16.54
N ILE A 100 -11.79 1.89 15.94
CA ILE A 100 -11.78 2.69 14.71
C ILE A 100 -11.89 4.17 15.07
N SER A 101 -10.95 4.98 14.57
CA SER A 101 -11.03 6.44 14.60
C SER A 101 -11.26 6.95 13.18
N THR A 102 -12.43 7.52 12.92
CA THR A 102 -12.85 7.87 11.55
C THR A 102 -12.57 9.33 11.19
N ARG A 103 -12.36 9.55 9.89
CA ARG A 103 -12.23 10.86 9.22
C ARG A 103 -13.37 11.08 8.23
N THR A 104 -14.43 10.31 8.39
CA THR A 104 -15.56 10.21 7.47
C THR A 104 -16.84 10.13 8.27
N THR A 105 -17.94 10.55 7.65
CA THR A 105 -19.30 10.41 8.20
C THR A 105 -20.01 9.14 7.70
N LEU A 106 -19.31 8.28 6.96
CA LEU A 106 -19.88 7.07 6.35
C LEU A 106 -20.00 5.90 7.34
N PHE A 107 -19.14 5.87 8.36
CA PHE A 107 -19.14 4.88 9.44
C PHE A 107 -18.37 5.46 10.63
N HIS A 108 -18.54 4.86 11.81
CA HIS A 108 -17.98 5.34 13.08
C HIS A 108 -17.29 4.24 13.88
N ASP A 109 -17.63 2.98 13.63
CA ASP A 109 -17.13 1.81 14.31
C ASP A 109 -17.06 0.61 13.35
N THR A 110 -16.67 -0.55 13.88
CA THR A 110 -16.52 -1.78 13.08
C THR A 110 -17.84 -2.24 12.48
N GLU A 111 -18.95 -2.09 13.20
CA GLU A 111 -20.25 -2.58 12.77
C GLU A 111 -20.82 -1.71 11.66
N SER A 112 -20.83 -0.40 11.84
CA SER A 112 -21.22 0.56 10.79
C SER A 112 -20.32 0.49 9.56
N LEU A 113 -19.04 0.12 9.70
CA LEU A 113 -18.16 -0.15 8.56
C LEU A 113 -18.60 -1.40 7.78
N LEU A 114 -19.00 -2.46 8.48
CA LEU A 114 -19.46 -3.69 7.84
C LEU A 114 -20.79 -3.48 7.11
N GLU A 115 -21.73 -2.79 7.75
CA GLU A 115 -22.99 -2.36 7.13
C GLU A 115 -22.71 -1.53 5.86
N TYR A 116 -21.79 -0.55 5.95
CA TYR A 116 -21.42 0.26 4.80
C TYR A 116 -20.80 -0.57 3.65
N LEU A 117 -19.98 -1.57 3.95
CA LEU A 117 -19.44 -2.49 2.94
C LEU A 117 -20.52 -3.41 2.36
N GLU A 118 -21.47 -3.86 3.18
CA GLU A 118 -22.59 -4.69 2.74
C GLU A 118 -23.53 -3.96 1.79
N GLU A 119 -23.88 -2.72 2.11
CA GLU A 119 -24.68 -1.84 1.24
C GLU A 119 -23.95 -1.46 -0.06
N ASN A 120 -22.61 -1.59 -0.09
CA ASN A 120 -21.76 -1.24 -1.22
C ASN A 120 -20.85 -2.41 -1.61
N PRO A 121 -21.38 -3.53 -2.12
CA PRO A 121 -20.62 -4.78 -2.34
C PRO A 121 -19.49 -4.66 -3.38
N ASP A 122 -19.57 -3.67 -4.27
CA ASP A 122 -18.52 -3.37 -5.24
C ASP A 122 -17.35 -2.56 -4.65
N LEU A 123 -17.54 -1.98 -3.46
CA LEU A 123 -16.53 -1.19 -2.77
C LEU A 123 -15.43 -2.09 -2.20
N LYS A 124 -14.19 -1.67 -2.40
CA LYS A 124 -13.01 -2.32 -1.85
C LYS A 124 -12.18 -1.29 -1.10
N LEU A 125 -11.85 -1.59 0.14
CA LEU A 125 -11.04 -0.73 1.00
C LEU A 125 -9.65 -1.33 1.16
N VAL A 126 -8.63 -0.48 1.19
CA VAL A 126 -7.25 -0.91 1.44
C VAL A 126 -6.94 -0.69 2.91
N ILE A 127 -6.61 -1.77 3.62
CA ILE A 127 -6.02 -1.71 4.95
C ILE A 127 -4.50 -1.83 4.83
N LYS A 128 -3.76 -0.98 5.54
CA LYS A 128 -2.30 -0.97 5.52
C LYS A 128 -1.76 -0.55 6.89
N PRO A 129 -0.60 -1.08 7.31
CA PRO A 129 0.09 -0.59 8.50
C PRO A 129 0.47 0.89 8.34
N ILE A 130 0.37 1.64 9.44
CA ILE A 130 0.70 3.08 9.49
C ILE A 130 2.12 3.33 8.99
N ALA A 131 3.08 2.50 9.41
CA ALA A 131 4.47 2.57 9.00
C ALA A 131 4.92 1.26 8.34
N GLY A 132 5.99 1.33 7.54
CA GLY A 132 6.57 0.17 6.86
C GLY A 132 6.48 0.22 5.34
N ALA A 133 7.31 -0.61 4.71
CA ALA A 133 7.56 -0.62 3.27
C ALA A 133 7.23 -1.98 2.61
N GLU A 134 7.44 -2.06 1.30
CA GLU A 134 7.36 -3.30 0.49
C GLU A 134 5.98 -3.97 0.43
N GLY A 135 4.91 -3.25 0.77
CA GLY A 135 3.55 -3.77 0.74
C GLY A 135 3.24 -4.81 1.83
N ARG A 136 4.13 -4.99 2.82
CA ARG A 136 3.88 -5.87 3.96
C ARG A 136 2.66 -5.39 4.76
N GLY A 137 1.79 -6.32 5.12
CA GLY A 137 0.57 -6.04 5.89
C GLY A 137 -0.56 -5.37 5.09
N VAL A 138 -0.36 -5.07 3.80
CA VAL A 138 -1.42 -4.50 2.95
C VAL A 138 -2.48 -5.57 2.67
N GLY A 139 -3.74 -5.21 2.86
CA GLY A 139 -4.89 -6.06 2.58
C GLY A 139 -5.98 -5.29 1.85
N LEU A 140 -6.72 -5.99 1.01
CA LEU A 140 -7.94 -5.50 0.39
C LEU A 140 -9.14 -6.09 1.15
N ILE A 141 -9.94 -5.22 1.74
CA ILE A 141 -11.16 -5.57 2.46
C ILE A 141 -12.36 -5.30 1.55
N SER A 142 -13.28 -6.26 1.48
CA SER A 142 -14.50 -6.17 0.67
C SER A 142 -15.60 -7.03 1.27
N TRP A 143 -16.86 -6.70 0.99
CA TRP A 143 -18.00 -7.57 1.28
C TRP A 143 -18.38 -8.39 0.04
N ASN A 144 -18.59 -9.70 0.21
CA ASN A 144 -19.05 -10.57 -0.87
C ASN A 144 -19.70 -11.84 -0.31
N ASN A 145 -20.89 -12.20 -0.82
CA ASN A 145 -21.67 -13.38 -0.41
C ASN A 145 -21.95 -13.41 1.10
N GLY A 146 -22.38 -12.28 1.68
CA GLY A 146 -22.74 -12.18 3.09
C GLY A 146 -21.55 -12.29 4.06
N ALA A 147 -20.33 -12.08 3.59
CA ALA A 147 -19.13 -12.17 4.41
C ALA A 147 -18.08 -11.11 4.04
N ILE A 148 -17.35 -10.65 5.05
CA ILE A 148 -16.13 -9.87 4.87
C ILE A 148 -15.00 -10.76 4.34
N LYS A 149 -14.26 -10.24 3.36
CA LYS A 149 -13.08 -10.88 2.77
C LYS A 149 -11.84 -10.00 2.90
N ARG A 150 -10.69 -10.64 3.14
CA ARG A 150 -9.36 -10.03 3.03
C ARG A 150 -8.59 -10.71 1.91
N ASN A 151 -8.15 -9.96 0.90
CA ASN A 151 -7.42 -10.52 -0.26
C ASN A 151 -8.14 -11.74 -0.88
N SER A 152 -9.46 -11.65 -1.06
CA SER A 152 -10.35 -12.71 -1.56
C SER A 152 -10.57 -13.92 -0.62
N GLN A 153 -9.94 -13.97 0.54
CA GLN A 153 -10.15 -15.01 1.55
C GLN A 153 -11.23 -14.57 2.55
N HIS A 154 -12.11 -15.49 2.94
CA HIS A 154 -13.09 -15.25 3.99
C HIS A 154 -12.41 -14.95 5.31
N MET A 155 -12.96 -14.01 6.06
CA MET A 155 -12.43 -13.60 7.36
C MET A 155 -13.57 -13.59 8.38
N THR A 156 -13.30 -14.05 9.60
CA THR A 156 -14.26 -13.93 10.70
C THR A 156 -14.27 -12.49 11.22
N LEU A 157 -15.38 -12.07 11.82
CA LEU A 157 -15.46 -10.76 12.47
C LEU A 157 -14.43 -10.60 13.60
N GLN A 158 -14.16 -11.68 14.32
CA GLN A 158 -13.13 -11.71 15.35
C GLN A 158 -11.73 -11.44 14.75
N ALA A 159 -11.37 -12.14 13.68
CA ALA A 159 -10.09 -11.96 12.99
C ALA A 159 -9.96 -10.59 12.29
N PHE A 160 -11.06 -9.85 12.10
CA PHE A 160 -11.02 -8.47 11.61
C PHE A 160 -10.68 -7.47 12.71
N ARG A 161 -11.09 -7.77 13.96
CA ARG A 161 -10.92 -6.88 15.12
C ARG A 161 -9.55 -7.02 15.79
N GLU A 162 -8.92 -8.18 15.61
CA GLU A 162 -7.54 -8.50 16.04
C GLU A 162 -6.48 -8.00 15.06
#